data_AF-A0A0C2CV49-F1
#
_entry.id   AF-A0A0C2CV49-F1
#
_cell.length_a   1.000
_cell.length_b   1.000
_cell.length_c   1.000
_cell.angle_alpha   90.00
_cell.angle_beta   90.00
_cell.angle_gamma   90.00
#
_symmetry.space_group_name_H-M   'P 1'
#
loop_
_entity.id
_entity.type
_entity.pdbx_description
1 polymer ?
#
loop_
_entity_poly.entity_id
_entity_poly.type
_entity_poly.pdbx_seq_one_letter_code
_entity_poly.pdbx_strand_id
1 'polypeptide(L)'
;MDRLARGRAVERCETRAARVLGWGRYTAAPMSDPTSPEPLPRSLPWSSAPASPRSGLLTLRRDGESEPESPPSVEAEAEAETESERAYRLHRRFDRMGRLVGDTSMRKLLGSHVMVIGIGGVGSWAAEALARAGVGRLSLVDFDLVCVTNANRQLHAMRGTTGKPKVDVMAERLRAIHPGCEVEAVRSFYEAETSEALFERGADLIIDAIDNLTAKAHLIASCRAQGVPLVVSGGASGRMDPTQIRVGDLSEVEGDPFLASLRKILRQKHALPSGRGWGIPTVHSLETPMAPIELGYDNGEGFRCVCPQGENGKHTCDQRNLIYGTAGFVTGSFGLACASVAVKSLV
;
A
#
# COMPACT_ATOMS: atom_id res chain seq x y z
N MET A 1 -34.38 -59.70 -21.98
CA MET A 1 -35.56 -58.82 -21.93
C MET A 1 -35.86 -58.51 -20.46
N ASP A 2 -35.67 -57.29 -19.94
CA ASP A 2 -35.04 -56.12 -20.56
C ASP A 2 -34.25 -55.27 -19.56
N ARG A 3 -32.98 -55.02 -19.88
CA ARG A 3 -32.19 -53.88 -19.36
C ARG A 3 -32.26 -52.74 -20.36
N LEU A 4 -33.36 -51.98 -20.42
CA LEU A 4 -33.51 -50.90 -21.41
C LEU A 4 -34.46 -49.76 -20.97
N ALA A 5 -34.33 -49.29 -19.72
CA ALA A 5 -35.15 -48.18 -19.18
C ALA A 5 -34.35 -47.14 -18.35
N ARG A 6 -33.03 -46.99 -18.58
CA ARG A 6 -32.22 -45.89 -18.03
C ARG A 6 -31.31 -45.34 -19.12
N GLY A 7 -31.77 -44.29 -19.80
CA GLY A 7 -31.07 -43.69 -20.94
C GLY A 7 -32.04 -43.05 -21.93
N ARG A 8 -32.66 -41.92 -21.53
CA ARG A 8 -33.39 -40.97 -22.41
C ARG A 8 -33.85 -39.70 -21.67
N ALA A 9 -33.00 -39.14 -20.81
CA ALA A 9 -33.33 -37.95 -19.99
C ALA A 9 -32.18 -36.93 -19.84
N VAL A 10 -31.15 -36.98 -20.70
CA VAL A 10 -29.97 -36.09 -20.64
C VAL A 10 -29.76 -35.30 -21.95
N GLU A 11 -30.64 -35.45 -22.94
CA GLU A 11 -30.38 -35.03 -24.34
C GLU A 11 -31.44 -34.05 -24.89
N ARG A 12 -32.16 -33.33 -24.02
CA ARG A 12 -33.18 -32.31 -24.41
C ARG A 12 -33.16 -31.04 -23.55
N CYS A 13 -31.98 -30.55 -23.19
CA CYS A 13 -31.82 -29.19 -22.64
C CYS A 13 -30.84 -28.30 -23.41
N GLU A 14 -30.12 -28.83 -24.41
CA GLU A 14 -29.20 -28.08 -25.26
C GLU A 14 -29.79 -27.79 -26.66
N THR A 15 -30.85 -26.98 -26.74
CA THR A 15 -31.28 -26.38 -28.03
C THR A 15 -32.20 -25.16 -27.93
N ARG A 16 -32.31 -24.50 -26.77
CA ARG A 16 -33.18 -23.32 -26.59
C ARG A 16 -32.51 -22.07 -26.01
N ALA A 17 -31.17 -22.03 -26.02
CA ALA A 17 -30.36 -20.90 -25.54
C ALA A 17 -29.58 -20.17 -26.65
N ALA A 18 -29.92 -20.39 -27.94
CA ALA A 18 -29.21 -19.83 -29.09
C ALA A 18 -30.15 -19.06 -30.05
N ARG A 19 -30.93 -18.10 -29.52
CA ARG A 19 -31.77 -17.20 -30.35
C ARG A 19 -32.20 -15.87 -29.69
N VAL A 20 -31.39 -15.31 -28.78
CA VAL A 20 -31.61 -13.96 -28.21
C VAL A 20 -30.30 -13.16 -28.09
N LEU A 21 -29.34 -13.37 -29.00
CA LEU A 21 -28.13 -12.54 -29.10
C LEU A 21 -27.92 -12.13 -30.56
N GLY A 22 -28.38 -10.93 -30.91
CA GLY A 22 -28.21 -10.35 -32.24
C GLY A 22 -26.77 -9.91 -32.46
N TRP A 23 -25.93 -10.79 -33.01
CA TRP A 23 -24.58 -10.46 -33.41
C TRP A 23 -24.58 -9.67 -34.72
N GLY A 24 -24.75 -8.35 -34.59
CA GLY A 24 -24.54 -7.40 -35.68
C GLY A 24 -23.06 -7.37 -36.10
N ARG A 25 -22.82 -7.27 -37.41
CA ARG A 25 -21.46 -7.14 -37.96
C ARG A 25 -20.88 -5.76 -37.58
N TYR A 26 -19.92 -5.73 -36.66
CA TYR A 26 -19.14 -4.52 -36.38
C TYR A 26 -18.09 -4.31 -37.48
N THR A 27 -18.29 -3.28 -38.30
CA THR A 27 -17.22 -2.71 -39.13
C THR A 27 -16.31 -1.87 -38.26
N ALA A 28 -15.00 -2.15 -38.27
CA ALA A 28 -14.03 -1.41 -37.48
C ALA A 28 -13.88 0.04 -37.98
N ALA A 29 -14.06 1.00 -37.07
CA ALA A 29 -13.60 2.38 -37.26
C ALA A 29 -12.16 2.49 -36.71
N PRO A 30 -11.29 3.33 -37.30
CA PRO A 30 -9.92 3.48 -36.84
C PRO A 30 -9.89 4.13 -35.45
N MET A 31 -9.26 3.46 -34.49
CA MET A 31 -9.01 4.03 -33.16
C MET A 31 -7.95 5.12 -33.24
N SER A 32 -8.25 6.30 -32.71
CA SER A 32 -7.26 7.34 -32.44
C SER A 32 -6.29 6.88 -31.35
N ASP A 33 -5.01 7.20 -31.55
CA ASP A 33 -3.87 6.82 -30.72
C ASP A 33 -4.06 7.17 -29.22
N PRO A 34 -4.05 6.18 -28.30
CA PRO A 34 -4.07 6.44 -26.86
C PRO A 34 -2.67 6.86 -26.41
N THR A 35 -2.49 8.16 -26.19
CA THR A 35 -1.26 8.75 -25.67
C THR A 35 -0.73 7.97 -24.46
N SER A 36 0.53 7.53 -24.55
CA SER A 36 1.24 6.82 -23.47
C SER A 36 1.14 7.58 -22.15
N PRO A 37 0.92 6.90 -21.00
CA PRO A 37 0.97 7.55 -19.71
C PRO A 37 2.37 8.13 -19.49
N GLU A 38 2.45 9.40 -19.10
CA GLU A 38 3.73 10.05 -18.79
C GLU A 38 4.49 9.25 -17.71
N PRO A 39 5.82 9.10 -17.84
CA PRO A 39 6.61 8.45 -16.81
C PRO A 39 6.54 9.28 -15.52
N LEU A 40 6.15 8.63 -14.41
CA LEU A 40 6.24 9.22 -13.07
C LEU A 40 7.65 9.79 -12.85
N PRO A 41 7.79 10.95 -12.18
CA PRO A 41 9.09 11.57 -11.94
C PRO A 41 10.02 10.59 -11.20
N ARG A 42 11.28 10.51 -11.66
CA ARG A 42 12.29 9.56 -11.16
C ARG A 42 12.68 9.75 -9.68
N SER A 43 12.29 10.88 -9.10
CA SER A 43 12.38 11.16 -7.68
C SER A 43 11.15 11.94 -7.25
N LEU A 44 10.72 11.77 -6.01
CA LEU A 44 9.65 12.58 -5.44
C LEU A 44 10.17 13.99 -5.12
N PRO A 45 9.40 15.06 -5.37
CA PRO A 45 9.93 16.43 -5.42
C PRO A 45 10.41 17.01 -4.08
N TRP A 46 10.26 16.28 -2.97
CA TRP A 46 10.73 16.65 -1.64
C TRP A 46 12.01 15.89 -1.23
N SER A 47 12.60 15.04 -2.11
CA SER A 47 13.76 14.17 -1.83
C SER A 47 15.10 14.89 -1.61
N SER A 48 15.11 16.21 -1.42
CA SER A 48 16.30 17.03 -1.17
C SER A 48 16.29 17.58 0.25
N ALA A 49 16.44 16.70 1.24
CA ALA A 49 16.69 17.11 2.63
C ALA A 49 18.16 17.56 2.78
N PRO A 50 18.44 18.76 3.33
CA PRO A 50 19.81 19.18 3.61
C PRO A 50 20.35 18.44 4.84
N ALA A 51 21.61 18.02 4.78
CA ALA A 51 22.29 17.43 5.93
C ALA A 51 22.38 18.44 7.10
N SER A 52 21.97 18.03 8.30
CA SER A 52 21.99 18.90 9.48
C SER A 52 23.41 19.16 9.98
N PRO A 53 23.86 20.41 10.17
CA PRO A 53 25.12 20.70 10.82
C PRO A 53 24.96 20.61 12.35
N ARG A 54 25.62 19.65 12.99
CA ARG A 54 25.90 19.70 14.43
C ARG A 54 27.32 20.19 14.66
N SER A 55 27.49 21.49 14.86
CA SER A 55 28.72 22.05 15.40
C SER A 55 28.68 22.06 16.93
N GLY A 56 29.72 21.53 17.55
CA GLY A 56 29.89 21.45 19.00
C GLY A 56 31.37 21.45 19.33
N LEU A 57 32.01 22.61 19.16
CA LEU A 57 33.45 22.77 19.36
C LEU A 57 33.76 22.83 20.85
N LEU A 58 34.42 21.81 21.41
CA LEU A 58 35.11 21.91 22.69
C LEU A 58 36.52 21.35 22.57
N THR A 59 37.51 22.24 22.58
CA THR A 59 38.93 21.89 22.45
C THR A 59 39.55 21.56 23.81
N LEU A 60 40.05 20.34 23.96
CA LEU A 60 41.07 20.00 24.96
C LEU A 60 42.21 19.27 24.26
N ARG A 61 43.41 19.87 24.31
CA ARG A 61 44.65 19.22 23.86
C ARG A 61 45.18 18.30 24.95
N ARG A 62 45.63 17.09 24.58
CA ARG A 62 46.89 16.55 25.10
C ARG A 62 47.48 15.42 24.25
N ASP A 63 48.60 15.75 23.62
CA ASP A 63 49.86 15.01 23.52
C ASP A 63 49.77 13.46 23.46
N GLY A 64 50.06 12.92 22.28
CA GLY A 64 50.14 11.49 21.99
C GLY A 64 50.35 11.26 20.49
N GLU A 65 51.55 11.55 20.00
CA GLU A 65 51.90 11.39 18.57
C GLU A 65 52.06 9.90 18.22
N SER A 66 50.99 9.27 17.76
CA SER A 66 51.06 8.18 16.77
C SER A 66 50.88 8.79 15.38
N GLU A 67 51.69 8.38 14.41
CA GLU A 67 51.56 8.83 13.02
C GLU A 67 50.12 8.58 12.51
N PRO A 68 49.51 9.52 11.76
CA PRO A 68 48.22 9.27 11.14
C PRO A 68 48.40 8.18 10.09
N GLU A 69 47.70 7.04 10.25
CA GLU A 69 47.61 6.04 9.18
C GLU A 69 47.14 6.73 7.90
N SER A 70 47.95 6.59 6.85
CA SER A 70 47.60 7.12 5.53
C SER A 70 46.26 6.53 5.10
N PRO A 71 45.31 7.34 4.59
CA PRO A 71 44.05 6.80 4.10
C PRO A 71 44.33 5.74 3.02
N PRO A 72 43.53 4.67 2.95
CA PRO A 72 43.71 3.62 1.95
C PRO A 72 43.77 4.25 0.56
N SER A 73 44.63 3.70 -0.31
CA SER A 73 44.70 4.17 -1.69
C SER A 73 43.36 3.92 -2.39
N VAL A 74 42.97 4.83 -3.28
CA VAL A 74 41.74 4.72 -4.09
C VAL A 74 41.68 3.38 -4.86
N GLU A 75 42.85 2.83 -5.18
CA GLU A 75 43.03 1.51 -5.79
C GLU A 75 42.65 0.36 -4.83
N ALA A 76 43.08 0.43 -3.56
CA ALA A 76 42.73 -0.57 -2.54
C ALA A 76 41.24 -0.50 -2.13
N GLU A 77 40.64 0.70 -2.12
CA GLU A 77 39.20 0.85 -1.92
C GLU A 77 38.40 0.22 -3.09
N ALA A 78 38.82 0.47 -4.34
CA ALA A 78 38.20 -0.13 -5.52
C ALA A 78 38.38 -1.67 -5.61
N GLU A 79 39.53 -2.19 -5.18
CA GLU A 79 39.75 -3.65 -5.07
C GLU A 79 38.87 -4.28 -3.98
N ALA A 80 38.73 -3.62 -2.81
CA ALA A 80 37.85 -4.07 -1.75
C ALA A 80 36.35 -4.03 -2.14
N GLU A 81 35.91 -2.98 -2.85
CA GLU A 81 34.56 -2.90 -3.40
C GLU A 81 34.31 -4.02 -4.42
N THR A 82 35.25 -4.28 -5.34
CA THR A 82 35.07 -5.32 -6.36
C THR A 82 35.14 -6.75 -5.80
N GLU A 83 35.84 -7.01 -4.70
CA GLU A 83 35.78 -8.30 -4.00
C GLU A 83 34.48 -8.45 -3.19
N SER A 84 34.00 -7.38 -2.56
CA SER A 84 32.68 -7.31 -1.90
C SER A 84 31.53 -7.59 -2.89
N GLU A 85 31.57 -7.00 -4.09
CA GLU A 85 30.57 -7.28 -5.13
C GLU A 85 30.63 -8.73 -5.64
N ARG A 86 31.81 -9.36 -5.70
CA ARG A 86 31.96 -10.79 -6.04
C ARG A 86 31.42 -11.73 -4.96
N ALA A 87 31.44 -11.30 -3.69
CA ALA A 87 30.89 -12.04 -2.56
C ALA A 87 29.35 -11.90 -2.43
N TYR A 88 28.76 -10.80 -2.94
CA TYR A 88 27.32 -10.57 -2.88
C TYR A 88 26.52 -11.68 -3.57
N ARG A 89 25.62 -12.32 -2.81
CA ARG A 89 24.71 -13.35 -3.31
C ARG A 89 23.30 -13.09 -2.83
N LEU A 90 22.46 -12.56 -3.72
CA LEU A 90 21.04 -12.37 -3.44
C LEU A 90 20.37 -13.71 -3.10
N HIS A 91 19.62 -13.74 -2.00
CA HIS A 91 18.91 -14.95 -1.57
C HIS A 91 17.87 -15.36 -2.61
N ARG A 92 17.81 -16.66 -2.97
CA ARG A 92 16.98 -17.20 -4.08
C ARG A 92 15.49 -16.83 -4.06
N ARG A 93 14.93 -16.52 -2.88
CA ARG A 93 13.56 -15.93 -2.73
C ARG A 93 13.34 -14.71 -3.64
N PHE A 94 14.38 -13.90 -3.84
CA PHE A 94 14.32 -12.63 -4.59
C PHE A 94 15.01 -12.70 -5.95
N ASP A 95 15.44 -13.89 -6.42
CA ASP A 95 16.14 -14.08 -7.71
C ASP A 95 15.40 -13.41 -8.88
N ARG A 96 14.06 -13.51 -8.90
CA ARG A 96 13.20 -12.86 -9.92
C ARG A 96 13.09 -11.34 -9.76
N MET A 97 13.20 -10.80 -8.56
CA MET A 97 13.26 -9.35 -8.34
C MET A 97 14.63 -8.79 -8.69
N GLY A 98 15.72 -9.46 -8.31
CA GLY A 98 17.08 -9.11 -8.73
C GLY A 98 17.24 -9.07 -10.25
N ARG A 99 16.63 -10.03 -10.97
CA ARG A 99 16.56 -9.99 -12.45
C ARG A 99 15.75 -8.84 -13.04
N LEU A 100 14.85 -8.23 -12.26
CA LEU A 100 14.01 -7.12 -12.71
C LEU A 100 14.64 -5.75 -12.43
N VAL A 101 15.30 -5.58 -11.27
CA VAL A 101 15.83 -4.27 -10.82
C VAL A 101 17.36 -4.19 -10.70
N GLY A 102 18.07 -5.32 -10.79
CA GLY A 102 19.52 -5.40 -10.61
C GLY A 102 19.96 -5.46 -9.14
N ASP A 103 21.21 -5.88 -8.92
CA ASP A 103 21.74 -6.12 -7.57
C ASP A 103 21.87 -4.84 -6.74
N THR A 104 22.28 -3.72 -7.33
CA THR A 104 22.35 -2.40 -6.66
C THR A 104 21.00 -1.99 -6.08
N SER A 105 19.92 -2.14 -6.86
CA SER A 105 18.55 -1.86 -6.44
C SER A 105 18.07 -2.82 -5.35
N MET A 106 18.44 -4.10 -5.45
CA MET A 106 18.12 -5.07 -4.39
C MET A 106 18.86 -4.78 -3.08
N ARG A 107 20.11 -4.31 -3.12
CA ARG A 107 20.83 -3.84 -1.92
C ARG A 107 20.10 -2.67 -1.25
N LYS A 108 19.64 -1.69 -2.04
CA LYS A 108 18.82 -0.58 -1.52
C LYS A 108 17.54 -1.10 -0.84
N LEU A 109 16.75 -1.94 -1.51
CA LEU A 109 15.50 -2.49 -0.95
C LEU A 109 15.74 -3.27 0.34
N LEU A 110 16.75 -4.14 0.37
CA LEU A 110 17.11 -4.94 1.54
C LEU A 110 17.63 -4.09 2.72
N GLY A 111 18.09 -2.86 2.46
CA GLY A 111 18.42 -1.87 3.48
C GLY A 111 17.29 -0.88 3.82
N SER A 112 16.18 -0.89 3.06
CA SER A 112 15.10 0.10 3.20
C SER A 112 14.08 -0.27 4.28
N HIS A 113 13.54 0.77 4.94
CA HIS A 113 12.44 0.71 5.89
C HIS A 113 11.18 1.36 5.34
N VAL A 114 10.09 0.59 5.20
CA VAL A 114 8.77 1.13 4.85
C VAL A 114 7.79 0.97 6.01
N MET A 115 7.09 2.06 6.36
CA MET A 115 6.01 2.02 7.34
C MET A 115 4.65 1.99 6.61
N VAL A 116 3.78 1.04 6.99
CA VAL A 116 2.42 0.93 6.41
C VAL A 116 1.40 1.24 7.49
N ILE A 117 0.67 2.34 7.31
CA ILE A 117 -0.30 2.85 8.28
C ILE A 117 -1.72 2.50 7.82
N GLY A 118 -2.41 1.68 8.60
CA GLY A 118 -3.69 1.04 8.26
C GLY A 118 -3.48 -0.33 7.59
N ILE A 119 -3.52 -1.41 8.37
CA ILE A 119 -3.39 -2.79 7.88
C ILE A 119 -4.78 -3.32 7.48
N GLY A 120 -5.49 -2.55 6.66
CA GLY A 120 -6.84 -2.86 6.18
C GLY A 120 -6.86 -3.60 4.82
N GLY A 121 -7.91 -3.35 4.04
CA GLY A 121 -8.12 -3.96 2.71
C GLY A 121 -7.11 -3.54 1.64
N VAL A 122 -6.35 -2.47 1.88
CA VAL A 122 -5.26 -2.00 1.02
C VAL A 122 -3.91 -2.32 1.66
N GLY A 123 -3.65 -1.83 2.88
CA GLY A 123 -2.34 -1.94 3.52
C GLY A 123 -1.87 -3.37 3.80
N SER A 124 -2.78 -4.33 4.05
CA SER A 124 -2.37 -5.74 4.21
C SER A 124 -1.78 -6.34 2.92
N TRP A 125 -2.26 -5.93 1.75
CA TRP A 125 -1.71 -6.35 0.46
C TRP A 125 -0.46 -5.55 0.08
N ALA A 126 -0.39 -4.26 0.45
CA ALA A 126 0.82 -3.47 0.28
C ALA A 126 1.99 -4.05 1.08
N ALA A 127 1.78 -4.35 2.36
CA ALA A 127 2.81 -4.93 3.23
C ALA A 127 3.28 -6.33 2.75
N GLU A 128 2.36 -7.18 2.28
CA GLU A 128 2.68 -8.45 1.61
C GLU A 128 3.57 -8.24 0.38
N ALA A 129 3.23 -7.28 -0.47
CA ALA A 129 3.98 -6.99 -1.69
C ALA A 129 5.38 -6.43 -1.42
N LEU A 130 5.53 -5.56 -0.41
CA LEU A 130 6.84 -5.02 0.01
C LEU A 130 7.78 -6.13 0.53
N ALA A 131 7.28 -7.02 1.41
CA ALA A 131 8.08 -8.15 1.89
C ALA A 131 8.47 -9.11 0.76
N ARG A 132 7.60 -9.30 -0.24
CA ARG A 132 7.88 -10.09 -1.44
C ARG A 132 8.83 -9.41 -2.43
N ALA A 133 8.87 -8.08 -2.43
CA ALA A 133 9.83 -7.29 -3.21
C ALA A 133 11.24 -7.29 -2.60
N GLY A 134 11.38 -7.66 -1.33
CA GLY A 134 12.66 -7.69 -0.61
C GLY A 134 12.95 -6.43 0.20
N VAL A 135 11.92 -5.72 0.68
CA VAL A 135 12.10 -4.61 1.64
C VAL A 135 12.62 -5.14 2.98
N GLY A 136 13.72 -4.56 3.46
CA GLY A 136 14.45 -5.03 4.64
C GLY A 136 13.74 -4.85 5.97
N ARG A 137 13.04 -3.72 6.17
CA ARG A 137 12.35 -3.39 7.42
C ARG A 137 10.92 -2.92 7.16
N LEU A 138 9.97 -3.40 7.94
CA LEU A 138 8.54 -3.07 7.80
C LEU A 138 7.89 -2.78 9.16
N SER A 139 7.45 -1.54 9.38
CA SER A 139 6.61 -1.20 10.54
C SER A 139 5.14 -1.19 10.14
N LEU A 140 4.34 -2.04 10.78
CA LEU A 140 2.91 -2.20 10.52
C LEU A 140 2.11 -1.48 11.61
N VAL A 141 1.36 -0.43 11.25
CA VAL A 141 0.61 0.39 12.23
C VAL A 141 -0.89 0.20 12.05
N ASP A 142 -1.54 -0.49 12.98
CA ASP A 142 -3.00 -0.63 13.08
C ASP A 142 -3.38 -1.06 14.51
N PHE A 143 -4.51 -0.58 15.01
CA PHE A 143 -5.02 -0.86 16.36
C PHE A 143 -6.09 -1.96 16.40
N ASP A 144 -6.70 -2.26 15.25
CA ASP A 144 -7.86 -3.12 15.13
C ASP A 144 -7.54 -4.60 15.38
N LEU A 145 -8.59 -5.33 15.78
CA LEU A 145 -8.67 -6.78 15.72
C LEU A 145 -9.23 -7.25 14.36
N VAL A 146 -8.85 -8.45 13.94
CA VAL A 146 -9.42 -9.10 12.74
C VAL A 146 -10.91 -9.41 12.97
N CYS A 147 -11.77 -8.92 12.09
CA CYS A 147 -13.20 -9.22 12.08
C CYS A 147 -13.55 -10.22 10.96
N VAL A 148 -14.58 -11.06 11.16
CA VAL A 148 -15.09 -11.97 10.10
C VAL A 148 -15.53 -11.22 8.84
N THR A 149 -16.07 -10.01 8.98
CA THR A 149 -16.48 -9.14 7.85
C THR A 149 -15.32 -8.54 7.07
N ASN A 150 -14.07 -8.84 7.45
CA ASN A 150 -12.87 -8.45 6.71
C ASN A 150 -12.47 -9.48 5.63
N ALA A 151 -13.01 -10.70 5.70
CA ALA A 151 -12.61 -11.84 4.85
C ALA A 151 -12.80 -11.61 3.34
N ASN A 152 -13.67 -10.69 2.93
CA ASN A 152 -13.87 -10.36 1.51
C ASN A 152 -12.74 -9.50 0.90
N ARG A 153 -11.85 -8.91 1.72
CA ARG A 153 -10.89 -7.89 1.27
C ARG A 153 -9.54 -7.80 1.97
N GLN A 154 -9.39 -8.33 3.20
CA GLN A 154 -8.16 -8.18 3.99
C GLN A 154 -7.38 -9.49 4.04
N LEU A 155 -6.08 -9.46 3.69
CA LEU A 155 -5.30 -10.67 3.43
C LEU A 155 -5.11 -11.58 4.66
N HIS A 156 -5.12 -11.01 5.86
CA HIS A 156 -4.95 -11.71 7.13
C HIS A 156 -6.27 -12.22 7.75
N ALA A 157 -7.42 -11.93 7.12
CA ALA A 157 -8.74 -12.33 7.62
C ALA A 157 -9.09 -13.75 7.14
N MET A 158 -8.71 -14.74 7.94
CA MET A 158 -8.86 -16.17 7.64
C MET A 158 -9.39 -16.94 8.85
N ARG A 159 -9.77 -18.21 8.65
CA ARG A 159 -10.24 -19.07 9.74
C ARG A 159 -9.16 -19.17 10.83
N GLY A 160 -9.50 -18.80 12.07
CA GLY A 160 -8.58 -18.84 13.21
C GLY A 160 -7.74 -17.56 13.44
N THR A 161 -8.00 -16.48 12.70
CA THR A 161 -7.38 -15.16 12.98
C THR A 161 -8.35 -14.12 13.57
N THR A 162 -9.67 -14.32 13.44
CA THR A 162 -10.70 -13.45 14.07
C THR A 162 -10.41 -13.21 15.56
N GLY A 163 -10.47 -11.94 15.98
CA GLY A 163 -10.20 -11.50 17.36
C GLY A 163 -8.72 -11.28 17.70
N LYS A 164 -7.77 -11.69 16.85
CA LYS A 164 -6.34 -11.33 17.01
C LYS A 164 -6.07 -9.92 16.48
N PRO A 165 -5.03 -9.20 16.95
CA PRO A 165 -4.64 -7.92 16.36
C PRO A 165 -4.18 -8.08 14.90
N LYS A 166 -4.60 -7.18 14.01
CA LYS A 166 -4.25 -7.26 12.57
C LYS A 166 -2.74 -7.21 12.33
N VAL A 167 -2.05 -6.31 13.04
CA VAL A 167 -0.60 -6.12 12.94
C VAL A 167 0.17 -7.39 13.30
N ASP A 168 -0.25 -8.13 14.33
CA ASP A 168 0.46 -9.33 14.79
C ASP A 168 0.34 -10.48 13.79
N VAL A 169 -0.90 -10.75 13.32
CA VAL A 169 -1.18 -11.78 12.31
C VAL A 169 -0.46 -11.46 10.99
N MET A 170 -0.44 -10.19 10.59
CA MET A 170 0.28 -9.76 9.41
C MET A 170 1.79 -9.89 9.60
N ALA A 171 2.34 -9.49 10.75
CA ALA A 171 3.77 -9.57 11.01
C ALA A 171 4.29 -11.01 11.09
N GLU A 172 3.54 -11.94 11.70
CA GLU A 172 3.82 -13.39 11.67
C GLU A 172 3.94 -13.88 10.21
N ARG A 173 2.96 -13.53 9.37
CA ARG A 173 2.94 -13.88 7.94
C ARG A 173 4.12 -13.31 7.17
N LEU A 174 4.48 -12.03 7.38
CA LEU A 174 5.59 -11.39 6.66
C LEU A 174 6.94 -12.01 7.03
N ARG A 175 7.18 -12.31 8.32
CA ARG A 175 8.41 -13.01 8.77
C ARG A 175 8.51 -14.42 8.15
N ALA A 176 7.38 -15.12 7.95
CA ALA A 176 7.38 -16.40 7.24
C ALA A 176 7.74 -16.29 5.75
N ILE A 177 7.44 -15.14 5.11
CA ILE A 177 7.78 -14.87 3.70
C ILE A 177 9.26 -14.45 3.56
N HIS A 178 9.69 -13.50 4.39
CA HIS A 178 11.03 -12.93 4.39
C HIS A 178 11.64 -13.05 5.80
N PRO A 179 12.28 -14.18 6.17
CA PRO A 179 12.82 -14.37 7.52
C PRO A 179 13.90 -13.38 7.95
N GLY A 180 14.63 -12.80 6.99
CA GLY A 180 15.59 -11.72 7.24
C GLY A 180 15.00 -10.30 7.23
N CYS A 181 13.67 -10.14 7.26
CA CYS A 181 13.03 -8.83 7.30
C CYS A 181 12.72 -8.47 8.75
N GLU A 182 13.15 -7.30 9.20
CA GLU A 182 12.75 -6.76 10.49
C GLU A 182 11.31 -6.26 10.39
N VAL A 183 10.35 -7.09 10.80
CA VAL A 183 8.94 -6.72 10.82
C VAL A 183 8.54 -6.31 12.24
N GLU A 184 8.10 -5.07 12.40
CA GLU A 184 7.57 -4.51 13.64
C GLU A 184 6.04 -4.43 13.57
N ALA A 185 5.36 -4.92 14.62
CA ALA A 185 3.92 -4.80 14.79
C ALA A 185 3.62 -3.69 15.81
N VAL A 186 3.09 -2.55 15.34
CA VAL A 186 2.80 -1.38 16.16
C VAL A 186 1.29 -1.26 16.35
N ARG A 187 0.80 -1.75 17.48
CA ARG A 187 -0.63 -1.72 17.81
C ARG A 187 -1.08 -0.32 18.28
N SER A 188 -1.16 0.62 17.34
CA SER A 188 -1.53 2.01 17.59
C SER A 188 -2.53 2.54 16.56
N PHE A 189 -3.39 3.47 16.97
CA PHE A 189 -4.22 4.24 16.07
C PHE A 189 -3.46 5.50 15.66
N TYR A 190 -3.40 5.82 14.38
CA TYR A 190 -2.74 7.04 13.91
C TYR A 190 -3.64 8.26 14.15
N GLU A 191 -3.18 9.16 15.03
CA GLU A 191 -3.78 10.46 15.31
C GLU A 191 -2.69 11.49 15.66
N ALA A 192 -3.07 12.72 16.01
CA ALA A 192 -2.09 13.77 16.28
C ALA A 192 -1.21 13.40 17.49
N GLU A 193 -1.86 12.91 18.53
CA GLU A 193 -1.30 12.53 19.82
C GLU A 193 -0.33 11.33 19.74
N THR A 194 -0.50 10.45 18.74
CA THR A 194 0.36 9.28 18.54
C THR A 194 1.39 9.46 17.42
N SER A 195 1.27 10.52 16.62
CA SER A 195 2.07 10.69 15.41
C SER A 195 3.58 10.82 15.68
N GLU A 196 3.98 11.65 16.65
CA GLU A 196 5.39 11.92 16.98
C GLU A 196 6.16 10.62 17.28
N ALA A 197 5.67 9.82 18.22
CA ALA A 197 6.23 8.52 18.59
C ALA A 197 6.16 7.42 17.48
N LEU A 198 5.43 7.68 16.39
CA LEU A 198 5.50 6.86 15.17
C LEU A 198 6.61 7.36 14.25
N PHE A 199 6.74 8.68 14.03
CA PHE A 199 7.80 9.25 13.20
C PHE A 199 9.22 9.07 13.80
N GLU A 200 9.35 9.07 15.13
CA GLU A 200 10.63 8.78 15.83
C GLU A 200 11.25 7.42 15.47
N ARG A 201 10.45 6.48 14.96
CA ARG A 201 10.90 5.13 14.54
C ARG A 201 11.72 5.13 13.26
N GLY A 202 11.69 6.25 12.54
CA GLY A 202 12.15 6.38 11.17
C GLY A 202 11.20 5.70 10.16
N ALA A 203 11.32 6.09 8.91
CA ALA A 203 10.89 5.34 7.73
C ALA A 203 11.56 5.98 6.50
N ASP A 204 12.12 5.18 5.60
CA ASP A 204 12.57 5.67 4.30
C ASP A 204 11.39 6.01 3.39
N LEU A 205 10.19 5.46 3.67
CA LEU A 205 8.91 5.78 3.03
C LEU A 205 7.70 5.33 3.86
N ILE A 206 6.61 6.09 3.80
CA ILE A 206 5.32 5.74 4.41
C ILE A 206 4.29 5.39 3.31
N ILE A 207 3.54 4.30 3.51
CA ILE A 207 2.30 4.01 2.76
C ILE A 207 1.10 4.32 3.66
N ASP A 208 0.25 5.21 3.18
CA ASP A 208 -1.01 5.59 3.80
C ASP A 208 -2.18 4.76 3.25
N ALA A 209 -2.65 3.83 4.06
CA ALA A 209 -3.85 3.01 3.82
C ALA A 209 -4.94 3.25 4.89
N ILE A 210 -4.92 4.41 5.55
CA ILE A 210 -5.95 4.86 6.52
C ILE A 210 -7.30 5.04 5.80
N ASP A 211 -8.43 4.73 6.46
CA ASP A 211 -9.78 5.01 5.94
C ASP A 211 -10.50 6.21 6.60
N ASN A 212 -9.92 6.76 7.67
CA ASN A 212 -10.36 8.00 8.30
C ASN A 212 -9.76 9.26 7.63
N LEU A 213 -10.63 10.21 7.24
CA LEU A 213 -10.22 11.45 6.56
C LEU A 213 -9.35 12.38 7.41
N THR A 214 -9.62 12.52 8.72
CA THR A 214 -8.89 13.44 9.60
C THR A 214 -7.48 12.92 9.88
N ALA A 215 -7.36 11.65 10.26
CA ALA A 215 -6.07 10.99 10.47
C ALA A 215 -5.23 10.96 9.18
N LYS A 216 -5.85 10.68 8.03
CA LYS A 216 -5.18 10.74 6.72
C LYS A 216 -4.68 12.14 6.36
N ALA A 217 -5.51 13.17 6.57
CA ALA A 217 -5.09 14.56 6.34
C ALA A 217 -3.93 14.96 7.26
N HIS A 218 -3.98 14.55 8.53
CA HIS A 218 -2.92 14.76 9.49
C HIS A 218 -1.62 14.07 9.04
N LEU A 219 -1.67 12.80 8.64
CA LEU A 219 -0.51 12.06 8.14
C LEU A 219 0.16 12.76 6.94
N ILE A 220 -0.62 13.15 5.95
CA ILE A 220 -0.12 13.88 4.77
C ILE A 220 0.56 15.19 5.17
N ALA A 221 -0.01 15.92 6.13
CA ALA A 221 0.58 17.16 6.66
C ALA A 221 1.87 16.90 7.47
N SER A 222 1.93 15.82 8.26
CA SER A 222 3.10 15.43 9.05
C SER A 222 4.27 14.99 8.16
N CYS A 223 4.03 14.09 7.19
CA CYS A 223 5.02 13.75 6.15
C CYS A 223 5.48 15.01 5.40
N ARG A 224 4.51 15.88 5.08
CA ARG A 224 4.66 17.29 4.67
C ARG A 224 5.80 18.01 5.40
N ALA A 225 5.62 18.21 6.70
CA ALA A 225 6.49 19.02 7.54
C ALA A 225 7.85 18.37 7.83
N GLN A 226 7.90 17.03 7.89
CA GLN A 226 9.10 16.28 8.25
C GLN A 226 9.96 15.86 7.04
N GLY A 227 9.47 16.02 5.81
CA GLY A 227 10.20 15.61 4.61
C GLY A 227 10.33 14.08 4.47
N VAL A 228 9.29 13.35 4.85
CA VAL A 228 9.22 11.88 4.71
C VAL A 228 8.36 11.54 3.49
N PRO A 229 8.74 10.60 2.59
CA PRO A 229 7.89 10.25 1.46
C PRO A 229 6.58 9.63 1.92
N LEU A 230 5.56 9.87 1.11
CA LEU A 230 4.25 9.28 1.29
C LEU A 230 3.68 8.80 -0.03
N VAL A 231 3.10 7.59 -0.02
CA VAL A 231 2.19 7.12 -1.05
C VAL A 231 0.79 6.99 -0.44
N VAL A 232 -0.17 7.74 -0.98
CA VAL A 232 -1.56 7.80 -0.50
C VAL A 232 -2.43 6.79 -1.23
N SER A 233 -3.23 6.02 -0.49
CA SER A 233 -4.38 5.30 -1.06
C SER A 233 -5.65 6.15 -1.01
N GLY A 234 -6.34 6.22 -2.15
CA GLY A 234 -7.71 6.71 -2.28
C GLY A 234 -8.78 5.71 -1.85
N GLY A 235 -10.04 6.03 -2.17
CA GLY A 235 -11.20 5.24 -1.76
C GLY A 235 -11.38 4.00 -2.64
N ALA A 236 -10.92 2.84 -2.19
CA ALA A 236 -11.02 1.58 -2.95
C ALA A 236 -12.40 0.87 -2.88
N SER A 237 -13.35 1.41 -2.12
CA SER A 237 -14.70 0.83 -1.93
C SER A 237 -15.69 1.29 -3.00
N GLY A 238 -16.75 0.51 -3.23
CA GLY A 238 -17.76 0.78 -4.27
C GLY A 238 -17.25 0.55 -5.70
N ARG A 239 -16.21 -0.25 -5.89
CA ARG A 239 -15.48 -0.40 -7.15
C ARG A 239 -15.33 -1.87 -7.54
N MET A 240 -15.33 -2.14 -8.84
CA MET A 240 -15.31 -3.48 -9.43
C MET A 240 -14.24 -3.67 -10.51
N ASP A 241 -13.63 -2.60 -11.04
CA ASP A 241 -12.63 -2.73 -12.12
C ASP A 241 -11.21 -2.38 -11.65
N PRO A 242 -10.36 -3.39 -11.32
CA PRO A 242 -8.97 -3.15 -10.94
C PRO A 242 -8.11 -2.62 -12.10
N THR A 243 -8.55 -2.73 -13.36
CA THR A 243 -7.80 -2.25 -14.54
C THR A 243 -7.88 -0.72 -14.70
N GLN A 244 -8.82 -0.06 -14.02
CA GLN A 244 -8.96 1.40 -13.97
C GLN A 244 -8.15 2.07 -12.84
N ILE A 245 -7.37 1.30 -12.08
CA ILE A 245 -6.46 1.85 -11.05
C ILE A 245 -5.32 2.63 -11.70
N ARG A 246 -5.06 3.84 -11.20
CA ARG A 246 -4.03 4.76 -11.67
C ARG A 246 -3.26 5.36 -10.50
N VAL A 247 -2.07 5.88 -10.81
CA VAL A 247 -1.27 6.71 -9.90
C VAL A 247 -1.25 8.11 -10.49
N GLY A 248 -1.53 9.13 -9.67
CA GLY A 248 -1.47 10.54 -10.06
C GLY A 248 -1.21 11.43 -8.85
N ASP A 249 -1.09 12.74 -9.05
CA ASP A 249 -0.93 13.67 -7.92
C ASP A 249 -2.26 13.85 -7.14
N LEU A 250 -2.18 13.86 -5.81
CA LEU A 250 -3.35 14.01 -4.94
C LEU A 250 -4.24 15.21 -5.29
N SER A 251 -3.64 16.34 -5.70
CA SER A 251 -4.36 17.57 -6.03
C SER A 251 -5.18 17.46 -7.32
N GLU A 252 -4.85 16.50 -8.18
CA GLU A 252 -5.33 16.34 -9.55
C GLU A 252 -6.33 15.18 -9.72
N VAL A 253 -6.43 14.26 -8.74
CA VAL A 253 -7.35 13.11 -8.83
C VAL A 253 -8.82 13.55 -8.91
N GLU A 254 -9.48 13.26 -10.01
CA GLU A 254 -10.92 13.49 -10.20
C GLU A 254 -11.73 12.20 -9.97
N GLY A 255 -13.07 12.28 -9.90
CA GLY A 255 -13.96 11.11 -9.77
C GLY A 255 -14.01 10.40 -8.41
N ASP A 256 -13.13 10.70 -7.45
CA ASP A 256 -13.10 10.06 -6.12
C ASP A 256 -13.63 11.02 -5.01
N PRO A 257 -14.83 10.78 -4.42
CA PRO A 257 -15.41 11.65 -3.39
C PRO A 257 -14.64 11.66 -2.06
N PHE A 258 -13.94 10.57 -1.74
CA PHE A 258 -13.12 10.47 -0.53
C PHE A 258 -11.88 11.36 -0.67
N LEU A 259 -11.18 11.28 -1.80
CA LEU A 259 -10.03 12.15 -2.09
C LEU A 259 -10.44 13.62 -2.29
N ALA A 260 -11.63 13.90 -2.85
CA ALA A 260 -12.16 15.25 -2.92
C ALA A 260 -12.39 15.86 -1.52
N SER A 261 -12.94 15.07 -0.59
CA SER A 261 -13.13 15.47 0.82
C SER A 261 -11.79 15.65 1.54
N LEU A 262 -10.83 14.75 1.30
CA LEU A 262 -9.46 14.83 1.83
C LEU A 262 -8.75 16.12 1.40
N ARG A 263 -8.77 16.45 0.10
CA ARG A 263 -8.22 17.71 -0.42
C ARG A 263 -8.84 18.94 0.22
N LYS A 264 -10.15 18.93 0.45
CA LYS A 264 -10.85 20.04 1.13
C LYS A 264 -10.30 20.23 2.55
N ILE A 265 -10.14 19.15 3.32
CA ILE A 265 -9.56 19.20 4.68
C ILE A 265 -8.11 19.69 4.63
N LEU A 266 -7.28 19.17 3.71
CA LEU A 266 -5.89 19.57 3.56
C LEU A 266 -5.70 21.07 3.25
N ARG A 267 -6.55 21.63 2.38
CA ARG A 267 -6.55 23.09 2.11
C ARG A 267 -7.03 23.90 3.31
N GLN A 268 -8.11 23.47 3.97
CA GLN A 268 -8.76 24.23 5.05
C GLN A 268 -8.05 24.15 6.40
N LYS A 269 -7.42 23.02 6.74
CA LYS A 269 -6.82 22.77 8.08
C LYS A 269 -5.30 22.65 8.07
N HIS A 270 -4.69 22.32 6.94
CA HIS A 270 -3.25 22.08 6.83
C HIS A 270 -2.55 22.98 5.80
N ALA A 271 -3.24 24.02 5.31
CA ALA A 271 -2.72 25.05 4.41
C ALA A 271 -2.04 24.51 3.13
N LEU A 272 -2.50 23.37 2.59
CA LEU A 272 -2.05 22.94 1.26
C LEU A 272 -2.59 23.91 0.17
N PRO A 273 -1.81 24.19 -0.90
CA PRO A 273 -2.21 25.18 -1.92
C PRO A 273 -3.52 24.84 -2.63
N SER A 274 -4.26 25.85 -3.05
CA SER A 274 -5.46 25.66 -3.88
C SER A 274 -5.17 25.07 -5.27
N GLY A 275 -3.93 25.24 -5.77
CA GLY A 275 -3.46 24.76 -7.08
C GLY A 275 -3.26 23.24 -7.19
N ARG A 276 -2.78 22.84 -8.38
CA ARG A 276 -2.38 21.46 -8.76
C ARG A 276 -0.89 21.19 -8.44
N GLY A 277 -0.40 19.98 -8.71
CA GLY A 277 1.01 19.59 -8.50
C GLY A 277 1.50 19.64 -7.06
N TRP A 278 0.87 18.91 -6.12
CA TRP A 278 1.32 18.88 -4.71
C TRP A 278 2.56 18.00 -4.46
N GLY A 279 2.93 17.13 -5.41
CA GLY A 279 4.03 16.18 -5.28
C GLY A 279 3.68 14.96 -4.42
N ILE A 280 2.39 14.59 -4.33
CA ILE A 280 1.88 13.55 -3.42
C ILE A 280 1.30 12.39 -4.26
N PRO A 281 2.07 11.31 -4.51
CA PRO A 281 1.60 10.14 -5.25
C PRO A 281 0.37 9.52 -4.62
N THR A 282 -0.71 9.43 -5.41
CA THR A 282 -2.01 8.91 -4.96
C THR A 282 -2.51 7.81 -5.88
N VAL A 283 -2.66 6.62 -5.31
CA VAL A 283 -3.33 5.48 -5.95
C VAL A 283 -4.84 5.72 -5.87
N HIS A 284 -5.49 5.77 -7.02
CA HIS A 284 -6.92 5.98 -7.17
C HIS A 284 -7.46 5.10 -8.32
N SER A 285 -8.76 5.14 -8.60
CA SER A 285 -9.33 4.52 -9.79
C SER A 285 -10.27 5.48 -10.49
N LEU A 286 -10.27 5.41 -11.84
CA LEU A 286 -11.10 6.23 -12.73
C LEU A 286 -12.58 5.82 -12.71
N GLU A 287 -12.88 4.62 -12.20
CA GLU A 287 -14.25 4.14 -12.01
C GLU A 287 -15.03 5.10 -11.11
N THR A 288 -16.33 5.29 -11.32
CA THR A 288 -17.17 6.03 -10.36
C THR A 288 -17.67 5.08 -9.28
N PRO A 289 -17.51 5.39 -7.98
CA PRO A 289 -17.97 4.49 -6.92
C PRO A 289 -19.48 4.19 -7.00
N MET A 290 -19.81 2.91 -7.15
CA MET A 290 -21.17 2.38 -7.10
C MET A 290 -21.80 2.61 -5.72
N ALA A 291 -23.08 2.99 -5.71
CA ALA A 291 -23.87 3.06 -4.48
C ALA A 291 -23.99 1.66 -3.83
N PRO A 292 -24.09 1.57 -2.49
CA PRO A 292 -24.37 0.30 -1.82
C PRO A 292 -25.72 -0.28 -2.27
N ILE A 293 -25.81 -1.60 -2.31
CA ILE A 293 -27.04 -2.35 -2.54
C ILE A 293 -27.42 -3.00 -1.21
N GLU A 294 -28.64 -2.75 -0.73
CA GLU A 294 -29.18 -3.40 0.46
C GLU A 294 -29.39 -4.90 0.22
N LEU A 295 -29.07 -5.73 1.22
CA LEU A 295 -29.22 -7.17 1.10
C LEU A 295 -30.60 -7.58 1.61
N GLY A 296 -31.25 -8.54 0.94
CA GLY A 296 -32.64 -8.91 1.24
C GLY A 296 -32.91 -9.52 2.62
N TYR A 297 -31.87 -9.71 3.45
CA TYR A 297 -31.96 -10.12 4.85
C TYR A 297 -31.70 -8.98 5.85
N ASP A 298 -31.30 -7.79 5.39
CA ASP A 298 -31.07 -6.61 6.24
C ASP A 298 -32.39 -5.95 6.67
N ASN A 299 -33.50 -6.22 5.97
CA ASN A 299 -34.89 -5.81 6.32
C ASN A 299 -35.09 -4.30 6.62
N GLY A 300 -34.35 -3.40 5.96
CA GLY A 300 -34.37 -1.96 6.24
C GLY A 300 -33.52 -1.52 7.44
N GLU A 301 -32.90 -2.46 8.16
CA GLU A 301 -32.07 -2.19 9.34
C GLU A 301 -30.60 -1.95 8.98
N GLY A 302 -30.20 -2.25 7.74
CA GLY A 302 -28.86 -2.06 7.20
C GLY A 302 -27.80 -3.01 7.78
N PHE A 303 -26.54 -2.70 7.49
CA PHE A 303 -25.40 -3.51 7.94
C PHE A 303 -25.20 -3.42 9.46
N ARG A 304 -25.11 -4.58 10.11
CA ARG A 304 -24.74 -4.71 11.53
C ARG A 304 -23.27 -5.13 11.68
N CYS A 305 -22.50 -4.41 12.48
CA CYS A 305 -21.16 -4.86 12.89
C CYS A 305 -21.27 -6.07 13.82
N VAL A 306 -20.46 -7.08 13.55
CA VAL A 306 -20.22 -8.24 14.44
C VAL A 306 -18.77 -8.24 14.91
N CYS A 307 -18.22 -7.04 15.12
CA CYS A 307 -16.79 -6.82 15.23
C CYS A 307 -16.30 -7.14 16.66
N PRO A 308 -15.28 -8.00 16.84
CA PRO A 308 -14.93 -8.56 18.15
C PRO A 308 -14.36 -7.55 19.15
N GLN A 309 -14.10 -6.32 18.70
CA GLN A 309 -13.56 -5.23 19.50
C GLN A 309 -14.64 -4.36 20.16
N GLY A 310 -15.92 -4.53 19.77
CA GLY A 310 -17.05 -3.77 20.31
C GLY A 310 -16.94 -2.26 20.10
N GLU A 311 -17.55 -1.49 21.00
CA GLU A 311 -17.31 -0.04 21.08
C GLU A 311 -15.92 0.23 21.65
N ASN A 312 -15.10 0.94 20.88
CA ASN A 312 -13.69 1.20 21.17
C ASN A 312 -13.38 2.70 21.34
N GLY A 313 -14.40 3.57 21.34
CA GLY A 313 -14.26 5.03 21.35
C GLY A 313 -13.59 5.66 20.12
N LYS A 314 -13.25 4.86 19.09
CA LYS A 314 -12.44 5.23 17.92
C LYS A 314 -13.02 4.60 16.65
N HIS A 315 -13.91 5.31 15.97
CA HIS A 315 -14.48 4.95 14.65
C HIS A 315 -15.02 3.50 14.52
N THR A 316 -16.13 3.21 15.19
CA THR A 316 -16.85 1.94 15.02
C THR A 316 -17.53 1.83 13.65
N CYS A 317 -17.84 0.60 13.22
CA CYS A 317 -18.55 0.38 11.95
C CYS A 317 -20.02 0.84 12.02
N ASP A 318 -20.66 0.73 13.19
CA ASP A 318 -22.09 1.05 13.38
C ASP A 318 -22.39 2.56 13.35
N GLN A 319 -21.37 3.41 13.44
CA GLN A 319 -21.49 4.87 13.34
C GLN A 319 -21.24 5.39 11.91
N ARG A 320 -21.16 4.51 10.90
CA ARG A 320 -20.94 4.90 9.50
C ARG A 320 -22.27 5.13 8.78
N ASN A 321 -22.57 6.40 8.46
CA ASN A 321 -23.76 6.80 7.70
C ASN A 321 -23.95 6.08 6.34
N LEU A 322 -22.88 5.52 5.76
CA LEU A 322 -22.94 4.75 4.53
C LEU A 322 -21.82 3.69 4.52
N ILE A 323 -22.17 2.45 4.20
CA ILE A 323 -21.23 1.33 4.15
C ILE A 323 -21.19 0.79 2.72
N TYR A 324 -20.07 1.03 2.04
CA TYR A 324 -19.85 0.58 0.67
C TYR A 324 -19.50 -0.90 0.57
N GLY A 325 -20.03 -1.55 -0.47
CA GLY A 325 -19.53 -2.84 -0.94
C GLY A 325 -18.05 -2.77 -1.32
N THR A 326 -17.35 -3.89 -1.21
CA THR A 326 -15.91 -3.97 -1.44
C THR A 326 -15.54 -5.31 -2.08
N ALA A 327 -14.60 -5.28 -3.03
CA ALA A 327 -14.04 -6.47 -3.66
C ALA A 327 -12.55 -6.59 -3.36
N GLY A 328 -12.12 -7.74 -2.84
CA GLY A 328 -10.72 -7.98 -2.47
C GLY A 328 -9.74 -7.86 -3.64
N PHE A 329 -10.17 -8.15 -4.87
CA PHE A 329 -9.34 -7.94 -6.06
C PHE A 329 -9.11 -6.44 -6.37
N VAL A 330 -10.05 -5.54 -6.06
CA VAL A 330 -9.82 -4.09 -6.22
C VAL A 330 -8.96 -3.56 -5.08
N THR A 331 -9.35 -3.81 -3.83
CA THR A 331 -8.61 -3.27 -2.67
C THR A 331 -7.19 -3.84 -2.59
N GLY A 332 -7.01 -5.11 -2.96
CA GLY A 332 -5.71 -5.73 -3.12
C GLY A 332 -4.89 -5.08 -4.23
N SER A 333 -5.46 -4.84 -5.42
CA SER A 333 -4.76 -4.14 -6.51
C SER A 333 -4.39 -2.69 -6.16
N PHE A 334 -5.18 -1.99 -5.35
CA PHE A 334 -4.76 -0.70 -4.76
C PHE A 334 -3.49 -0.89 -3.90
N GLY A 335 -3.45 -1.91 -3.04
CA GLY A 335 -2.27 -2.21 -2.21
C GLY A 335 -1.03 -2.58 -3.03
N LEU A 336 -1.21 -3.38 -4.09
CA LEU A 336 -0.14 -3.71 -5.03
C LEU A 336 0.38 -2.46 -5.78
N ALA A 337 -0.51 -1.54 -6.16
CA ALA A 337 -0.12 -0.28 -6.78
C ALA A 337 0.64 0.62 -5.79
N CYS A 338 0.19 0.73 -4.52
CA CYS A 338 0.92 1.47 -3.48
C CYS A 338 2.34 0.91 -3.29
N ALA A 339 2.47 -0.41 -3.18
CA ALA A 339 3.77 -1.07 -3.07
C ALA A 339 4.65 -0.87 -4.32
N SER A 340 4.06 -0.86 -5.52
CA SER A 340 4.80 -0.57 -6.77
C SER A 340 5.35 0.87 -6.80
N VAL A 341 4.60 1.86 -6.33
CA VAL A 341 5.09 3.25 -6.21
C VAL A 341 6.19 3.33 -5.15
N ALA A 342 5.99 2.70 -3.99
CA ALA A 342 7.00 2.65 -2.93
C ALA A 342 8.33 2.04 -3.40
N VAL A 343 8.30 0.83 -3.97
CA VAL A 343 9.49 0.14 -4.49
C VAL A 343 10.20 1.00 -5.54
N LYS A 344 9.47 1.58 -6.50
CA LYS A 344 10.05 2.48 -7.51
C LYS A 344 10.62 3.79 -6.96
N SER A 345 10.19 4.22 -5.77
CA SER A 345 10.73 5.43 -5.13
C SER A 345 12.01 5.16 -4.34
N LEU A 346 12.30 3.89 -4.03
CA LEU A 346 13.45 3.46 -3.23
C LEU A 346 14.66 3.02 -4.09
N VAL A 347 14.47 2.75 -5.40
CA VAL A 347 15.53 2.18 -6.28
C VAL A 347 15.96 3.07 -7.44
#